data_AF-X7E8V9-F1
#
_entry.id   AF-X7E8V9-F1
#
_cell.length_a   1.000
_cell.length_b   1.000
_cell.length_c   1.000
_cell.angle_alpha   90.00
_cell.angle_beta   90.00
_cell.angle_gamma   90.00
#
_symmetry.space_group_name_H-M   'P 1'
#
loop_
_entity.id
_entity.type
_entity.pdbx_description
1 polymer ?
#
loop_
_entity_poly.entity_id
_entity_poly.type
_entity_poly.pdbx_seq_one_letter_code
_entity_poly.pdbx_strand_id
1 'polypeptide(L)'
;MNKSKTDLLEARSEREYAFYSDYLLQHIRSASPRHLRGNSLTERLQSLNDELESLIAKNRAPKIFPTQMRAAFNSTQLPLSDFRWIDIKNERLCNWAWCYLKSTTKAPEAGREPILIKVPNAEERIINMSLLSAKAFNNEKHNTADRLTDILNAFYGGEANAQQQEDILNHLKVKWNEIHLNETIVNWLEENNPVHWAWAWSYLQNITQRPLEPAWIPVNDAEKKAVVIATIDLSDNVDRKVIIIDKMKKAWSQKKFREKSSGRKPYSISMTLNTKQKLNALAEENGMKINEMIEYLIRNEFKKRDNHE
;
A
#
# COMPACT_ATOMS: atom_id res chain seq x y z
N MET A 1 6.91 -23.22 39.54
CA MET A 1 6.24 -23.80 38.36
C MET A 1 6.10 -22.70 37.33
N ASN A 2 6.79 -22.81 36.20
CA ASN A 2 6.63 -21.88 35.08
C ASN A 2 5.21 -22.03 34.53
N LYS A 3 4.35 -21.04 34.77
CA LYS A 3 3.00 -20.97 34.20
C LYS A 3 3.13 -20.90 32.67
N SER A 4 2.46 -21.80 31.95
CA SER A 4 2.34 -21.66 30.50
C SER A 4 1.55 -20.39 30.21
N LYS A 5 2.10 -19.46 29.43
CA LYS A 5 1.42 -18.21 29.00
C LYS A 5 0.08 -18.46 28.30
N THR A 6 -0.23 -19.69 27.89
CA THR A 6 -1.41 -20.06 27.09
C THR A 6 -2.75 -20.07 27.85
N ASP A 7 -2.76 -20.04 29.19
CA ASP A 7 -4.02 -20.14 29.96
C ASP A 7 -4.65 -18.78 30.30
N LEU A 8 -3.85 -17.71 30.28
CA LEU A 8 -4.34 -16.35 30.56
C LEU A 8 -5.12 -15.79 29.37
N LEU A 9 -6.14 -14.99 29.66
CA LEU A 9 -6.79 -14.17 28.63
C LEU A 9 -5.88 -13.00 28.26
N GLU A 10 -5.76 -12.76 26.96
CA GLU A 10 -5.20 -11.54 26.39
C GLU A 10 -6.36 -10.77 25.75
N ALA A 11 -6.41 -9.45 25.95
CA ALA A 11 -7.38 -8.58 25.29
C ALA A 11 -6.63 -7.50 24.50
N ARG A 12 -6.93 -7.39 23.20
CA ARG A 12 -6.25 -6.45 22.28
C ARG A 12 -6.95 -5.09 22.20
N SER A 13 -8.21 -5.04 22.62
CA SER A 13 -9.09 -3.87 22.57
C SER A 13 -9.98 -3.76 23.80
N GLU A 14 -10.56 -2.58 24.03
CA GLU A 14 -11.55 -2.38 25.10
C GLU A 14 -12.80 -3.23 24.85
N ARG A 15 -13.22 -3.36 23.59
CA ARG A 15 -14.30 -4.26 23.17
C ARG A 15 -14.04 -5.71 23.56
N GLU A 16 -12.84 -6.23 23.30
CA GLU A 16 -12.50 -7.62 23.64
C GLU A 16 -12.52 -7.85 25.15
N TYR A 17 -11.95 -6.92 25.92
CA TYR A 17 -12.01 -6.97 27.38
C TYR A 17 -13.45 -6.91 27.90
N ALA A 18 -14.26 -5.96 27.41
CA ALA A 18 -15.66 -5.79 27.82
C ALA A 18 -16.48 -7.06 27.54
N PHE A 19 -16.27 -7.68 26.39
CA PHE A 19 -16.90 -8.96 26.07
C PHE A 19 -16.52 -10.04 27.09
N TYR A 20 -15.22 -10.17 27.41
CA TYR A 20 -14.78 -11.16 28.40
C TYR A 20 -15.34 -10.88 29.80
N SER A 21 -15.36 -9.62 30.26
CA SER A 21 -15.93 -9.29 31.57
C SER A 21 -17.42 -9.62 31.63
N ASP A 22 -18.18 -9.27 30.59
CA ASP A 22 -19.62 -9.52 30.53
C ASP A 22 -19.92 -11.01 30.46
N TYR A 23 -19.17 -11.74 29.62
CA TYR A 23 -19.31 -13.18 29.49
C TYR A 23 -19.06 -13.89 30.83
N LEU A 24 -18.02 -13.51 31.57
CA LEU A 24 -17.74 -14.06 32.89
C LEU A 24 -18.90 -13.81 33.87
N LEU A 25 -19.37 -12.57 33.95
CA LEU A 25 -20.42 -12.16 34.89
C LEU A 25 -21.77 -12.81 34.58
N GLN A 26 -22.08 -13.05 33.30
CA GLN A 26 -23.32 -13.70 32.87
C GLN A 26 -23.33 -15.20 33.14
N HIS A 27 -22.19 -15.87 33.01
CA HIS A 27 -22.12 -17.33 33.05
C HIS A 27 -21.64 -17.88 34.41
N ILE A 28 -20.93 -17.10 35.23
CA ILE A 28 -20.44 -17.52 36.54
C ILE A 28 -21.10 -16.67 37.63
N ARG A 29 -22.12 -17.22 38.29
CA ARG A 29 -22.90 -16.52 39.35
C ARG A 29 -22.06 -15.97 40.50
N SER A 30 -20.92 -16.60 40.79
CA SER A 30 -20.03 -16.16 41.88
C SER A 30 -19.02 -15.09 41.49
N ALA A 31 -18.92 -14.75 40.19
CA ALA A 31 -18.09 -13.66 39.73
C ALA A 31 -18.70 -12.31 40.15
N SER A 32 -17.86 -11.30 40.38
CA SER A 32 -18.34 -9.99 40.83
C SER A 32 -17.63 -8.86 40.10
N PRO A 33 -18.35 -7.82 39.63
CA PRO A 33 -17.75 -6.67 38.95
C PRO A 33 -16.71 -5.94 39.82
N ARG A 34 -16.84 -6.02 41.16
CA ARG A 34 -15.91 -5.40 42.10
C ARG A 34 -14.48 -5.96 42.00
N HIS A 35 -14.32 -7.20 41.54
CA HIS A 35 -13.03 -7.85 41.35
C HIS A 35 -12.41 -7.54 39.98
N LEU A 36 -13.12 -6.84 39.09
CA LEU A 36 -12.68 -6.55 37.71
C LEU A 36 -12.21 -5.09 37.53
N ARG A 37 -11.92 -4.39 38.64
CA ARG A 37 -11.57 -2.96 38.61
C ARG A 37 -10.12 -2.73 38.18
N GLY A 38 -9.86 -1.55 37.63
CA GLY A 38 -8.55 -1.06 37.23
C GLY A 38 -8.68 0.26 36.48
N ASN A 39 -7.63 1.07 36.47
CA ASN A 39 -7.62 2.38 35.82
C ASN A 39 -7.16 2.31 34.35
N SER A 40 -6.47 1.22 33.98
CA SER A 40 -6.04 0.94 32.61
C SER A 40 -6.62 -0.38 32.11
N LEU A 41 -6.60 -0.59 30.78
CA LEU A 41 -6.95 -1.88 30.17
C LEU A 41 -6.10 -3.02 30.74
N THR A 42 -4.79 -2.78 30.89
CA THR A 42 -3.85 -3.76 31.44
C THR A 42 -4.19 -4.16 32.87
N GLU A 43 -4.47 -3.19 33.74
CA GLU A 43 -4.87 -3.46 35.13
C GLU A 43 -6.20 -4.22 35.19
N ARG A 44 -7.18 -3.80 34.38
CA ARG A 44 -8.49 -4.47 34.31
C ARG A 44 -8.40 -5.90 33.80
N LEU A 45 -7.55 -6.15 32.80
CA LEU A 45 -7.29 -7.49 32.27
C LEU A 45 -6.56 -8.37 33.30
N GLN A 46 -5.61 -7.80 34.04
CA GLN A 46 -4.95 -8.51 35.14
C GLN A 46 -5.97 -8.92 36.20
N SER A 47 -6.81 -7.99 36.66
CA SER A 47 -7.89 -8.26 37.62
C SER A 47 -8.86 -9.34 37.13
N LEU A 48 -9.20 -9.34 35.84
CA LEU A 48 -10.03 -10.39 35.22
C LEU A 48 -9.36 -11.77 35.28
N ASN A 49 -8.08 -11.84 34.93
CA ASN A 49 -7.32 -13.09 34.98
C ASN A 49 -7.17 -13.60 36.42
N ASP A 50 -6.91 -12.71 37.39
CA ASP A 50 -6.80 -13.08 38.81
C ASP A 50 -8.12 -13.63 39.36
N GLU A 51 -9.24 -13.00 39.01
CA GLU A 51 -10.57 -13.50 39.39
C GLU A 51 -10.88 -14.86 38.73
N LEU A 52 -10.53 -15.04 37.45
CA LEU A 52 -10.66 -16.33 36.76
C LEU A 52 -9.84 -17.43 37.44
N GLU A 53 -8.58 -17.17 37.77
CA GLU A 53 -7.72 -18.11 38.49
C GLU A 53 -8.33 -18.48 39.85
N SER A 54 -8.80 -17.49 40.61
CA SER A 54 -9.48 -17.68 41.90
C SER A 54 -10.75 -18.53 41.78
N LEU A 55 -11.58 -18.27 40.77
CA LEU A 55 -12.82 -19.02 40.52
C LEU A 55 -12.54 -20.47 40.12
N ILE A 56 -11.53 -20.71 39.27
CA ILE A 56 -11.11 -22.05 38.85
C ILE A 56 -10.54 -22.82 40.05
N ALA A 57 -9.66 -22.19 40.84
CA ALA A 57 -9.07 -22.82 42.03
C ALA A 57 -10.13 -23.24 43.07
N LYS A 58 -11.22 -22.45 43.18
CA LYS A 58 -12.37 -22.75 44.07
C LYS A 58 -13.39 -23.72 43.45
N ASN A 59 -13.11 -24.30 42.28
CA ASN A 59 -14.04 -25.15 41.51
C ASN A 59 -15.38 -24.47 41.19
N ARG A 60 -15.39 -23.14 41.07
CA ARG A 60 -16.58 -22.33 40.72
C ARG A 60 -16.67 -22.04 39.23
N ALA A 61 -15.59 -22.23 38.49
CA ALA A 61 -15.54 -22.18 37.04
C ALA A 61 -14.71 -23.36 36.51
N PRO A 62 -15.04 -23.91 35.32
CA PRO A 62 -14.26 -25.00 34.74
C PRO A 62 -12.90 -24.49 34.24
N LYS A 63 -11.87 -25.35 34.27
CA LYS A 63 -10.52 -24.99 33.75
C LYS A 63 -10.51 -24.54 32.28
N ILE A 64 -11.47 -25.04 31.49
CA ILE A 64 -11.61 -24.70 30.06
C ILE A 64 -12.33 -23.36 29.83
N PHE A 65 -12.80 -22.68 30.88
CA PHE A 65 -13.62 -21.48 30.75
C PHE A 65 -12.93 -20.33 29.97
N PRO A 66 -11.62 -20.03 30.18
CA PRO A 66 -10.92 -19.05 29.35
C PRO A 66 -10.93 -19.39 27.85
N THR A 67 -10.83 -20.68 27.51
CA THR A 67 -10.92 -21.14 26.11
C THR A 67 -12.32 -20.96 25.55
N GLN A 68 -13.36 -21.20 26.35
CA GLN A 68 -14.75 -20.94 25.95
C GLN A 68 -14.99 -19.45 25.71
N MET A 69 -14.46 -18.58 26.57
CA MET A 69 -14.54 -17.12 26.41
C MET A 69 -13.90 -16.66 25.09
N ARG A 70 -12.68 -17.12 24.80
CA ARG A 70 -11.99 -16.83 23.53
C ARG A 70 -12.78 -17.32 22.32
N ALA A 71 -13.30 -18.55 22.37
CA ALA A 71 -14.11 -19.12 21.29
C ALA A 71 -15.40 -18.31 21.07
N ALA A 72 -16.08 -17.91 22.15
CA ALA A 72 -17.27 -17.08 22.10
C ALA A 72 -16.97 -15.71 21.48
N PHE A 73 -15.90 -15.02 21.91
CA PHE A 73 -15.51 -13.74 21.32
C PHE A 73 -15.19 -13.87 19.82
N ASN A 74 -14.42 -14.89 19.44
CA ASN A 74 -14.07 -15.15 18.04
C ASN A 74 -15.31 -15.39 17.17
N SER A 75 -16.37 -16.01 17.71
CA SER A 75 -17.63 -16.21 17.00
C SER A 75 -18.41 -14.92 16.71
N THR A 76 -18.07 -13.82 17.41
CA THR A 76 -18.64 -12.48 17.18
C THR A 76 -17.84 -11.62 16.19
N GLN A 77 -16.73 -12.15 15.66
CA GLN A 77 -15.92 -11.46 14.67
C GLN A 77 -16.37 -11.82 13.25
N LEU A 78 -16.06 -10.95 12.29
CA LEU A 78 -16.23 -11.26 10.88
C LEU A 78 -15.42 -12.52 10.52
N PRO A 79 -16.00 -13.53 9.86
CA PRO A 79 -15.28 -14.73 9.47
C PRO A 79 -14.07 -14.47 8.56
N LEU A 80 -13.02 -15.28 8.71
CA LEU A 80 -11.82 -15.20 7.86
C LEU A 80 -12.15 -15.41 6.37
N SER A 81 -13.22 -16.13 6.05
CA SER A 81 -13.69 -16.33 4.67
C SER A 81 -14.01 -15.03 3.96
N ASP A 82 -14.47 -14.00 4.68
CA ASP A 82 -14.82 -12.71 4.08
C ASP A 82 -13.59 -11.96 3.57
N PHE A 83 -12.41 -12.24 4.10
CA PHE A 83 -11.15 -11.64 3.67
C PHE A 83 -10.52 -12.31 2.44
N ARG A 84 -11.10 -13.40 1.91
CA ARG A 84 -10.54 -14.18 0.78
C ARG A 84 -10.35 -13.38 -0.50
N TRP A 85 -11.08 -12.27 -0.68
CA TRP A 85 -10.89 -11.40 -1.85
C TRP A 85 -9.56 -10.64 -1.80
N ILE A 86 -8.96 -10.46 -0.62
CA ILE A 86 -7.59 -9.96 -0.44
C ILE A 86 -6.63 -11.14 -0.62
N ASP A 87 -6.45 -11.56 -1.87
CA ASP A 87 -5.59 -12.69 -2.23
C ASP A 87 -4.11 -12.33 -2.03
N ILE A 88 -3.40 -13.14 -1.23
CA ILE A 88 -1.96 -13.03 -0.99
C ILE A 88 -1.12 -13.11 -2.29
N LYS A 89 -1.67 -13.70 -3.35
CA LYS A 89 -1.01 -13.74 -4.67
C LYS A 89 -1.13 -12.42 -5.43
N ASN A 90 -2.10 -11.57 -5.06
CA ASN A 90 -2.27 -10.24 -5.62
C ASN A 90 -1.47 -9.22 -4.80
N GLU A 91 -0.17 -9.15 -5.07
CA GLU A 91 0.74 -8.25 -4.36
C GLU A 91 0.26 -6.79 -4.41
N ARG A 92 -0.24 -6.31 -5.56
CA ARG A 92 -0.74 -4.94 -5.75
C ARG A 92 -1.90 -4.64 -4.79
N LEU A 93 -2.87 -5.55 -4.69
CA LEU A 93 -4.02 -5.43 -3.78
C LEU A 93 -3.57 -5.38 -2.33
N CYS A 94 -2.72 -6.31 -1.90
CA CYS A 94 -2.22 -6.34 -0.52
C CYS A 94 -1.42 -5.08 -0.17
N ASN A 95 -0.58 -4.61 -1.10
CA ASN A 95 0.21 -3.39 -0.93
C ASN A 95 -0.70 -2.16 -0.78
N TRP A 96 -1.67 -2.03 -1.68
CA TRP A 96 -2.65 -0.94 -1.62
C TRP A 96 -3.47 -0.99 -0.32
N ALA A 97 -4.08 -2.13 0.00
CA ALA A 97 -4.96 -2.27 1.16
C ALA A 97 -4.21 -1.99 2.47
N TRP A 98 -3.00 -2.52 2.62
CA TRP A 98 -2.18 -2.29 3.81
C TRP A 98 -1.81 -0.81 3.96
N CYS A 99 -1.34 -0.16 2.90
CA CYS A 99 -0.99 1.27 2.96
C CYS A 99 -2.21 2.17 3.17
N TYR A 100 -3.35 1.84 2.55
CA TYR A 100 -4.59 2.59 2.70
C TYR A 100 -5.13 2.50 4.12
N LEU A 101 -5.13 1.31 4.72
CA LEU A 101 -5.51 1.15 6.12
C LEU A 101 -4.52 1.86 7.04
N LYS A 102 -3.21 1.66 6.87
CA LYS A 102 -2.17 2.35 7.63
C LYS A 102 -2.31 3.88 7.65
N SER A 103 -2.74 4.49 6.54
CA SER A 103 -2.94 5.94 6.47
C SER A 103 -4.26 6.41 7.10
N THR A 104 -5.31 5.58 7.04
CA THR A 104 -6.67 5.91 7.49
C THR A 104 -6.98 5.49 8.92
N THR A 105 -6.24 4.54 9.50
CA THR A 105 -6.38 4.11 10.91
C THR A 105 -5.59 4.98 11.88
N LYS A 106 -4.63 5.78 11.39
CA LYS A 106 -3.94 6.76 12.25
C LYS A 106 -4.99 7.72 12.81
N ALA A 107 -4.91 7.97 14.12
CA ALA A 107 -5.81 8.89 14.79
C ALA A 107 -5.87 10.20 13.98
N PRO A 108 -7.06 10.78 13.78
CA PRO A 108 -7.15 12.09 13.18
C PRO A 108 -6.24 13.02 13.97
N GLU A 109 -5.19 13.55 13.33
CA GLU A 109 -4.50 14.73 13.83
C GLU A 109 -5.59 15.73 14.23
N ALA A 110 -5.48 16.34 15.42
CA ALA A 110 -6.52 17.19 16.00
C ALA A 110 -7.19 18.06 14.91
N GLY A 111 -8.42 17.71 14.52
CA GLY A 111 -9.16 18.39 13.45
C GLY A 111 -9.48 17.60 12.17
N ARG A 112 -8.97 16.36 11.96
CA ARG A 112 -9.50 15.50 10.88
C ARG A 112 -10.83 14.89 11.31
N GLU A 113 -11.91 15.25 10.63
CA GLU A 113 -13.17 14.53 10.79
C GLU A 113 -12.96 13.04 10.43
N PRO A 114 -13.71 12.11 11.07
CA PRO A 114 -13.74 10.73 10.61
C PRO A 114 -14.00 10.71 9.10
N ILE A 115 -13.43 9.77 8.37
CA ILE A 115 -13.74 9.60 6.95
C ILE A 115 -15.18 9.06 6.85
N LEU A 116 -16.15 9.97 6.87
CA LEU A 116 -17.59 9.67 6.81
C LEU A 116 -17.96 9.37 5.35
N ILE A 117 -17.98 8.10 4.96
CA ILE A 117 -18.40 7.70 3.61
C ILE A 117 -19.80 7.14 3.69
N LYS A 118 -20.74 7.82 3.02
CA LYS A 118 -22.12 7.36 2.87
C LYS A 118 -22.14 6.18 1.89
N VAL A 119 -22.60 5.02 2.36
CA VAL A 119 -22.86 3.87 1.49
C VAL A 119 -24.19 4.12 0.75
N PRO A 120 -24.26 4.00 -0.59
CA PRO A 120 -25.53 4.10 -1.31
C PRO A 120 -26.44 2.89 -1.02
N ASN A 121 -27.67 3.20 -0.60
CA ASN A 121 -28.81 2.30 -0.32
C ASN A 121 -28.80 1.51 1.01
N ALA A 122 -29.88 1.75 1.77
CA ALA A 122 -30.32 1.18 3.05
C ALA A 122 -29.47 1.56 4.28
N GLU A 123 -29.95 2.61 4.96
CA GLU A 123 -29.39 3.24 6.18
C GLU A 123 -28.07 3.98 5.93
N GLU A 124 -28.01 5.26 6.28
CA GLU A 124 -26.77 6.03 6.24
C GLU A 124 -25.77 5.45 7.25
N ARG A 125 -25.00 4.44 6.84
CA ARG A 125 -23.97 3.83 7.67
C ARG A 125 -22.69 4.62 7.54
N ILE A 126 -22.13 4.96 8.70
CA ILE A 126 -20.89 5.70 8.82
C ILE A 126 -19.74 4.70 8.94
N ILE A 127 -18.83 4.71 7.96
CA ILE A 127 -17.58 3.95 8.05
C ILE A 127 -16.61 4.73 8.93
N ASN A 128 -16.16 4.14 10.04
CA ASN A 128 -15.15 4.75 10.91
C ASN A 128 -13.88 3.90 10.97
N MET A 129 -12.87 4.29 10.19
CA MET A 129 -11.58 3.60 10.13
C MET A 129 -10.80 3.62 11.45
N SER A 130 -11.09 4.59 12.34
CA SER A 130 -10.41 4.67 13.65
C SER A 130 -10.80 3.55 14.62
N LEU A 131 -11.83 2.75 14.28
CA LEU A 131 -12.19 1.55 15.02
C LEU A 131 -11.25 0.37 14.76
N LEU A 132 -10.42 0.41 13.72
CA LEU A 132 -9.41 -0.61 13.49
C LEU A 132 -8.17 -0.39 14.36
N SER A 133 -7.42 -1.45 14.62
CA SER A 133 -6.19 -1.38 15.41
C SER A 133 -5.05 -0.72 14.64
N ALA A 134 -4.79 0.56 14.91
CA ALA A 134 -3.64 1.26 14.34
C ALA A 134 -2.29 0.60 14.71
N LYS A 135 -2.24 -0.09 15.87
CA LYS A 135 -1.05 -0.81 16.35
C LYS A 135 -0.57 -1.89 15.37
N ALA A 136 -1.47 -2.43 14.56
CA ALA A 136 -1.13 -3.41 13.53
C ALA A 136 -0.15 -2.85 12.48
N PHE A 137 -0.11 -1.52 12.29
CA PHE A 137 0.70 -0.86 11.27
C PHE A 137 1.92 -0.12 11.83
N ASN A 138 2.32 -0.38 13.07
CA ASN A 138 3.43 0.31 13.72
C ASN A 138 4.80 0.05 13.06
N ASN A 139 4.94 -1.10 12.40
CA ASN A 139 6.19 -1.52 11.76
C ASN A 139 6.01 -1.57 10.24
N GLU A 140 7.01 -1.14 9.50
CA GLU A 140 7.01 -1.30 8.05
C GLU A 140 7.11 -2.78 7.68
N LYS A 141 6.27 -3.22 6.73
CA LYS A 141 6.31 -4.59 6.19
C LYS A 141 6.69 -4.55 4.73
N HIS A 142 7.53 -5.50 4.32
CA HIS A 142 8.11 -5.55 2.98
C HIS A 142 7.70 -6.80 2.18
N ASN A 143 6.88 -7.67 2.76
CA ASN A 143 6.33 -8.83 2.06
C ASN A 143 4.80 -8.92 2.23
N THR A 144 4.18 -9.60 1.28
CA THR A 144 2.73 -9.70 1.17
C THR A 144 2.08 -10.47 2.33
N ALA A 145 2.74 -11.51 2.83
CA ALA A 145 2.22 -12.34 3.92
C ALA A 145 2.09 -11.56 5.23
N ASP A 146 3.12 -10.79 5.56
CA ASP A 146 3.13 -9.92 6.74
C ASP A 146 2.10 -8.79 6.60
N ARG A 147 1.99 -8.19 5.41
CA ARG A 147 0.98 -7.17 5.14
C ARG A 147 -0.44 -7.70 5.31
N LEU A 148 -0.74 -8.89 4.79
CA LEU A 148 -2.03 -9.53 5.00
C LEU A 148 -2.29 -9.84 6.48
N THR A 149 -1.27 -10.29 7.20
CA THR A 149 -1.34 -10.53 8.65
C THR A 149 -1.66 -9.24 9.42
N ASP A 150 -1.01 -8.13 9.09
CA ASP A 150 -1.29 -6.84 9.69
C ASP A 150 -2.71 -6.35 9.36
N ILE A 151 -3.19 -6.54 8.12
CA ILE A 151 -4.58 -6.23 7.76
C ILE A 151 -5.54 -7.01 8.68
N LEU A 152 -5.38 -8.33 8.82
CA LEU A 152 -6.24 -9.13 9.70
C LEU A 152 -6.15 -8.69 11.17
N ASN A 153 -4.93 -8.40 11.65
CA ASN A 153 -4.70 -7.91 13.00
C ASN A 153 -5.37 -6.55 13.26
N ALA A 154 -5.44 -5.68 12.24
CA ALA A 154 -6.14 -4.40 12.35
C ALA A 154 -7.64 -4.59 12.57
N PHE A 155 -8.26 -5.53 11.87
CA PHE A 155 -9.69 -5.83 12.02
C PHE A 155 -10.00 -6.53 13.34
N TYR A 156 -9.26 -7.59 13.69
CA TYR A 156 -9.56 -8.39 14.88
C TYR A 156 -9.00 -7.83 16.19
N GLY A 157 -8.01 -6.95 16.13
CA GLY A 157 -7.43 -6.28 17.30
C GLY A 157 -8.02 -4.89 17.57
N GLY A 158 -9.07 -4.50 16.84
CA GLY A 158 -9.72 -3.19 16.94
C GLY A 158 -10.97 -3.19 17.82
N GLU A 159 -11.64 -2.04 17.81
CA GLU A 159 -12.92 -1.79 18.48
C GLU A 159 -14.13 -2.04 17.58
N ALA A 160 -13.92 -2.20 16.26
CA ALA A 160 -14.99 -2.44 15.29
C ALA A 160 -15.70 -3.78 15.56
N ASN A 161 -17.04 -3.77 15.61
CA ASN A 161 -17.86 -4.99 15.64
C ASN A 161 -17.97 -5.67 14.27
N ALA A 162 -18.59 -6.86 14.19
CA ALA A 162 -18.71 -7.61 12.93
C ALA A 162 -19.36 -6.80 11.79
N GLN A 163 -20.43 -6.05 12.08
CA GLN A 163 -21.08 -5.21 11.06
C GLN A 163 -20.16 -4.07 10.60
N GLN A 164 -19.47 -3.42 11.52
CA GLN A 164 -18.52 -2.35 11.19
C GLN A 164 -17.30 -2.88 10.42
N GLN A 165 -16.82 -4.07 10.77
CA GLN A 165 -15.77 -4.78 10.02
C GLN A 165 -16.24 -5.07 8.59
N GLU A 166 -17.46 -5.56 8.41
CA GLU A 166 -18.04 -5.79 7.08
C GLU A 166 -18.17 -4.49 6.27
N ASP A 167 -18.68 -3.42 6.87
CA ASP A 167 -18.84 -2.12 6.22
C ASP A 167 -17.49 -1.55 5.74
N ILE A 168 -16.46 -1.61 6.59
CA ILE A 168 -15.08 -1.24 6.24
C ILE A 168 -14.56 -2.12 5.10
N LEU A 169 -14.78 -3.43 5.16
CA LEU A 169 -14.29 -4.37 4.15
C LEU A 169 -14.96 -4.14 2.79
N ASN A 170 -16.26 -3.83 2.78
CA ASN A 170 -17.00 -3.51 1.56
C ASN A 170 -16.54 -2.17 0.96
N HIS A 171 -16.22 -1.19 1.80
CA HIS A 171 -15.58 0.06 1.33
C HIS A 171 -14.23 -0.20 0.65
N LEU A 172 -13.39 -1.07 1.22
CA LEU A 172 -12.13 -1.45 0.58
C LEU A 172 -12.36 -2.10 -0.78
N LYS A 173 -13.38 -2.97 -0.93
CA LYS A 173 -13.72 -3.57 -2.23
C LYS A 173 -14.13 -2.52 -3.26
N VAL A 174 -14.98 -1.56 -2.88
CA VAL A 174 -15.41 -0.47 -3.78
C VAL A 174 -14.21 0.35 -4.23
N LYS A 175 -13.36 0.78 -3.28
CA LYS A 175 -12.13 1.53 -3.60
C LYS A 175 -11.18 0.73 -4.48
N TRP A 176 -11.00 -0.56 -4.20
CA TRP A 176 -10.15 -1.41 -5.02
C TRP A 176 -10.69 -1.55 -6.44
N ASN A 177 -12.01 -1.68 -6.62
CA ASN A 177 -12.65 -1.72 -7.94
C ASN A 177 -12.38 -0.46 -8.77
N GLU A 178 -12.33 0.71 -8.14
CA GLU A 178 -11.96 1.97 -8.81
C GLU A 178 -10.48 1.99 -9.27
N ILE A 179 -9.61 1.32 -8.51
CA ILE A 179 -8.16 1.39 -8.68
C ILE A 179 -7.63 0.31 -9.63
N HIS A 180 -8.09 -0.93 -9.47
CA HIS A 180 -7.50 -2.07 -10.18
C HIS A 180 -7.70 -1.96 -11.69
N LEU A 181 -8.78 -1.31 -12.14
CA LEU A 181 -9.09 -1.12 -13.56
C LEU A 181 -8.06 -0.22 -14.25
N ASN A 182 -7.34 0.63 -13.52
CA ASN A 182 -6.28 1.44 -14.08
C ASN A 182 -4.94 0.69 -14.01
N GLU A 183 -4.59 0.01 -15.10
CA GLU A 183 -3.31 -0.69 -15.25
C GLU A 183 -2.24 0.16 -15.94
N THR A 184 -2.51 1.44 -16.22
CA THR A 184 -1.65 2.29 -17.06
C THR A 184 -0.22 2.40 -16.53
N ILE A 185 -0.06 2.50 -15.20
CA ILE A 185 1.24 2.53 -14.53
C ILE A 185 1.89 1.15 -14.48
N VAL A 186 1.09 0.12 -14.20
CA VAL A 186 1.55 -1.28 -14.08
C VAL A 186 2.14 -1.75 -15.40
N ASN A 187 1.42 -1.54 -16.50
CA ASN A 187 1.80 -1.97 -17.85
C ASN A 187 2.95 -1.15 -18.42
N TRP A 188 3.17 0.06 -17.93
CA TRP A 188 4.28 0.90 -18.38
C TRP A 188 5.60 0.57 -17.69
N LEU A 189 5.58 0.15 -16.41
CA LEU A 189 6.77 -0.26 -15.68
C LEU A 189 7.27 -1.64 -16.15
N GLU A 190 8.19 -1.61 -17.11
CA GLU A 190 8.90 -2.78 -17.67
C GLU A 190 9.30 -3.80 -16.60
N GLU A 191 8.99 -5.07 -16.84
CA GLU A 191 9.45 -6.17 -15.99
C GLU A 191 10.97 -6.32 -16.06
N ASN A 192 11.57 -6.76 -14.96
CA ASN A 192 13.01 -6.99 -14.84
C ASN A 192 13.89 -5.79 -15.25
N ASN A 193 13.41 -4.56 -15.04
CA ASN A 193 14.17 -3.34 -15.33
C ASN A 193 14.38 -2.46 -14.08
N PRO A 194 15.34 -2.82 -13.19
CA PRO A 194 15.65 -2.05 -11.99
C PRO A 194 16.02 -0.59 -12.26
N VAL A 195 16.65 -0.29 -13.40
CA VAL A 195 17.01 1.08 -13.79
C VAL A 195 15.75 1.92 -14.05
N HIS A 196 14.74 1.34 -14.70
CA HIS A 196 13.46 1.99 -14.90
C HIS A 196 12.72 2.21 -13.59
N TRP A 197 12.71 1.22 -12.69
CA TRP A 197 12.05 1.33 -11.39
C TRP A 197 12.71 2.37 -10.49
N ALA A 198 14.05 2.38 -10.44
CA ALA A 198 14.83 3.38 -9.72
C ALA A 198 14.60 4.79 -10.25
N TRP A 199 14.53 4.95 -11.58
CA TRP A 199 14.20 6.23 -12.19
C TRP A 199 12.78 6.68 -11.86
N ALA A 200 11.78 5.79 -11.97
CA ALA A 200 10.39 6.13 -11.69
C ALA A 200 10.19 6.54 -10.22
N TRP A 201 10.82 5.81 -9.29
CA TRP A 201 10.83 6.17 -7.87
C TRP A 201 11.45 7.55 -7.63
N SER A 202 12.64 7.80 -8.16
CA SER A 202 13.30 9.10 -8.04
C SER A 202 12.48 10.23 -8.67
N TYR A 203 11.79 9.97 -9.79
CA TYR A 203 10.92 10.94 -10.43
C TYR A 203 9.80 11.39 -9.49
N LEU A 204 9.12 10.44 -8.82
CA LEU A 204 8.05 10.75 -7.86
C LEU A 204 8.56 11.59 -6.69
N GLN A 205 9.74 11.27 -6.16
CA GLN A 205 10.36 12.03 -5.05
C GLN A 205 10.71 13.47 -5.44
N ASN A 206 10.97 13.72 -6.72
CA ASN A 206 11.35 15.04 -7.23
C ASN A 206 10.14 15.92 -7.62
N ILE A 207 8.91 15.45 -7.44
CA ILE A 207 7.70 16.26 -7.66
C ILE A 207 7.57 17.28 -6.53
N THR A 208 7.91 18.54 -6.80
CA THR A 208 7.83 19.63 -5.82
C THR A 208 6.43 20.23 -5.71
N GLN A 209 5.70 20.33 -6.83
CA GLN A 209 4.35 20.89 -6.85
C GLN A 209 3.33 19.83 -6.45
N ARG A 210 2.81 19.94 -5.22
CA ARG A 210 1.98 18.90 -4.57
C ARG A 210 2.77 17.58 -4.61
N PRO A 211 3.66 17.31 -3.64
CA PRO A 211 4.33 16.03 -3.59
C PRO A 211 3.31 14.89 -3.43
N LEU A 212 3.72 13.70 -3.83
CA LEU A 212 3.02 12.47 -3.47
C LEU A 212 3.76 11.86 -2.30
N GLU A 213 3.04 11.61 -1.21
CA GLU A 213 3.59 10.86 -0.09
C GLU A 213 3.84 9.41 -0.55
N PRO A 214 5.07 8.90 -0.41
CA PRO A 214 5.34 7.51 -0.73
C PRO A 214 4.49 6.53 0.06
N ALA A 215 4.07 5.44 -0.58
CA ALA A 215 3.37 4.35 0.09
C ALA A 215 4.20 3.72 1.22
N TRP A 216 5.49 3.49 0.96
CA TRP A 216 6.54 3.12 1.93
C TRP A 216 7.93 3.45 1.36
N ILE A 217 8.97 3.34 2.18
CA ILE A 217 10.36 3.50 1.74
C ILE A 217 10.88 2.13 1.27
N PRO A 218 11.29 1.98 0.00
CA PRO A 218 11.83 0.70 -0.50
C PRO A 218 13.20 0.41 0.13
N VAL A 219 13.44 -0.82 0.56
CA VAL A 219 14.75 -1.26 1.10
C VAL A 219 15.71 -1.78 0.04
N ASN A 220 15.20 -2.11 -1.16
CA ASN A 220 15.99 -2.60 -2.29
C ASN A 220 15.37 -2.14 -3.63
N ASP A 221 16.09 -2.33 -4.73
CA ASP A 221 15.64 -1.93 -6.06
C ASP A 221 14.41 -2.71 -6.55
N ALA A 222 14.26 -3.97 -6.14
CA ALA A 222 13.13 -4.80 -6.54
C ALA A 222 11.79 -4.26 -6.01
N GLU A 223 11.79 -3.67 -4.81
CA GLU A 223 10.60 -3.05 -4.21
C GLU A 223 10.16 -1.74 -4.88
N LYS A 224 11.06 -1.06 -5.60
CA LYS A 224 10.76 0.26 -6.18
C LYS A 224 9.61 0.21 -7.16
N LYS A 225 9.45 -0.88 -7.91
CA LYS A 225 8.30 -1.09 -8.80
C LYS A 225 7.00 -1.07 -8.00
N ALA A 226 6.93 -1.86 -6.93
CA ALA A 226 5.75 -1.98 -6.08
C ALA A 226 5.42 -0.66 -5.35
N VAL A 227 6.42 0.04 -4.83
CA VAL A 227 6.24 1.35 -4.17
C VAL A 227 5.66 2.38 -5.14
N VAL A 228 6.19 2.48 -6.35
CA VAL A 228 5.72 3.44 -7.36
C VAL A 228 4.25 3.17 -7.69
N ILE A 229 3.89 1.91 -7.94
CA ILE A 229 2.51 1.51 -8.24
C ILE A 229 1.60 1.87 -7.05
N ALA A 230 1.95 1.46 -5.83
CA ALA A 230 1.14 1.73 -4.65
C ALA A 230 0.99 3.23 -4.36
N THR A 231 2.04 4.03 -4.55
CA THR A 231 2.01 5.49 -4.36
C THR A 231 1.03 6.15 -5.32
N ILE A 232 0.99 5.69 -6.57
CA ILE A 232 0.01 6.18 -7.56
C ILE A 232 -1.41 5.68 -7.22
N ASP A 233 -1.55 4.41 -6.82
CA ASP A 233 -2.84 3.81 -6.46
C ASP A 233 -3.49 4.53 -5.26
N LEU A 234 -2.69 4.94 -4.27
CA LEU A 234 -3.13 5.68 -3.07
C LEU A 234 -3.49 7.15 -3.31
N SER A 235 -3.17 7.73 -4.46
CA SER A 235 -3.54 9.12 -4.72
C SER A 235 -5.07 9.22 -4.88
N ASP A 236 -5.74 10.21 -4.30
CA ASP A 236 -7.22 10.28 -4.39
C ASP A 236 -7.72 10.98 -5.67
N ASN A 237 -6.85 11.67 -6.41
CA ASN A 237 -7.25 12.47 -7.56
C ASN A 237 -6.92 11.76 -8.88
N VAL A 238 -7.96 11.23 -9.54
CA VAL A 238 -7.85 10.46 -10.80
C VAL A 238 -7.18 11.27 -11.90
N ASP A 239 -7.59 12.52 -12.13
CA ASP A 239 -7.03 13.37 -13.18
C ASP A 239 -5.53 13.64 -12.96
N ARG A 240 -5.14 13.87 -11.70
CA ARG A 240 -3.76 14.08 -11.32
C ARG A 240 -2.93 12.82 -11.54
N LYS A 241 -3.45 11.62 -11.25
CA LYS A 241 -2.75 10.35 -11.56
C LYS A 241 -2.43 10.27 -13.04
N VAL A 242 -3.43 10.51 -13.90
CA VAL A 242 -3.27 10.45 -15.36
C VAL A 242 -2.19 11.43 -15.82
N ILE A 243 -2.22 12.67 -15.32
CA ILE A 243 -1.22 13.70 -15.66
C ILE A 243 0.19 13.29 -15.21
N ILE A 244 0.34 12.77 -13.99
CA ILE A 244 1.65 12.34 -13.46
C ILE A 244 2.19 11.19 -14.31
N ILE A 245 1.37 10.18 -14.60
CA ILE A 245 1.77 9.02 -15.41
C ILE A 245 2.18 9.46 -16.83
N ASP A 246 1.43 10.36 -17.47
CA ASP A 246 1.78 10.89 -18.80
C ASP A 246 3.12 11.65 -18.80
N LYS A 247 3.34 12.50 -17.79
CA LYS A 247 4.62 13.22 -17.63
C LYS A 247 5.79 12.27 -17.38
N MET A 248 5.59 11.24 -16.56
CA MET A 248 6.57 10.19 -16.32
C MET A 248 6.93 9.46 -17.62
N LYS A 249 5.92 9.02 -18.39
CA LYS A 249 6.11 8.36 -19.69
C LYS A 249 6.95 9.21 -20.64
N LYS A 250 6.58 10.48 -20.83
CA LYS A 250 7.29 11.42 -21.71
C LYS A 250 8.75 11.63 -21.26
N ALA A 251 8.97 11.85 -19.97
CA ALA A 251 10.30 12.09 -19.43
C ALA A 251 11.20 10.84 -19.57
N TRP A 252 10.65 9.64 -19.37
CA TRP A 252 11.37 8.39 -19.57
C TRP A 252 11.74 8.14 -21.03
N SER A 253 10.81 8.33 -21.96
CA SER A 253 11.08 8.25 -23.40
C SER A 253 12.18 9.22 -23.82
N GLN A 254 12.14 10.45 -23.29
CA GLN A 254 13.19 11.45 -23.54
C GLN A 254 14.54 11.04 -22.96
N LYS A 255 14.58 10.44 -21.77
CA LYS A 255 15.80 9.89 -21.16
C LYS A 255 16.38 8.76 -22.01
N LYS A 256 15.57 7.77 -22.39
CA LYS A 256 15.97 6.66 -23.28
C LYS A 256 16.52 7.18 -24.62
N PHE A 257 15.88 8.20 -25.20
CA PHE A 257 16.37 8.82 -26.43
C PHE A 257 17.75 9.47 -26.25
N ARG A 258 17.96 10.21 -25.15
CA ARG A 258 19.25 10.84 -24.84
C ARG A 258 20.34 9.81 -24.59
N GLU A 259 20.04 8.72 -23.89
CA GLU A 259 20.98 7.61 -23.65
C GLU A 259 21.34 6.87 -24.94
N LYS A 260 20.37 6.58 -25.83
CA LYS A 260 20.67 6.02 -27.16
C LYS A 260 21.50 6.96 -28.05
N SER A 261 21.42 8.26 -27.77
CA SER A 261 22.16 9.30 -28.49
C SER A 261 23.50 9.64 -27.82
N SER A 262 23.89 8.99 -26.71
CA SER A 262 25.19 9.24 -26.07
C SER A 262 26.31 8.75 -26.98
N GLY A 263 26.94 9.69 -27.69
CA GLY A 263 27.90 9.45 -28.78
C GLY A 263 27.54 10.17 -30.08
N ARG A 264 26.26 10.52 -30.29
CA ARG A 264 25.76 11.29 -31.43
C ARG A 264 25.05 12.54 -30.92
N LYS A 265 25.70 13.70 -31.00
CA LYS A 265 25.05 14.97 -30.65
C LYS A 265 24.14 15.38 -31.81
N PRO A 266 22.81 15.55 -31.59
CA PRO A 266 21.94 16.08 -32.63
C PRO A 266 22.42 17.48 -33.00
N TYR A 267 22.79 17.68 -34.26
CA TYR A 267 23.26 18.95 -34.77
C TYR A 267 22.21 19.51 -35.73
N SER A 268 21.55 20.60 -35.33
CA SER A 268 20.56 21.29 -36.18
C SER A 268 21.30 22.26 -37.10
N ILE A 269 21.20 22.05 -38.41
CA ILE A 269 21.83 22.91 -39.41
C ILE A 269 20.75 23.66 -40.17
N SER A 270 20.84 24.99 -40.16
CA SER A 270 20.08 25.84 -41.07
C SER A 270 20.79 25.86 -42.43
N MET A 271 20.05 25.59 -43.51
CA MET A 271 20.55 25.65 -44.88
C MET A 271 19.43 26.12 -45.82
N THR A 272 19.79 26.56 -47.02
CA THR A 272 18.78 26.97 -48.01
C THR A 272 17.90 25.79 -48.42
N LEU A 273 16.67 26.04 -48.87
CA LEU A 273 15.75 25.00 -49.35
C LEU A 273 16.38 24.17 -50.46
N ASN A 274 17.08 24.82 -51.40
CA ASN A 274 17.79 24.16 -52.50
C ASN A 274 18.88 23.22 -51.98
N THR A 275 19.70 23.66 -51.01
CA THR A 275 20.74 22.82 -50.40
C THR A 275 20.13 21.60 -49.69
N LYS A 276 19.01 21.79 -48.97
CA LYS A 276 18.28 20.69 -48.32
C LYS A 276 17.76 19.67 -49.34
N GLN A 277 17.20 20.13 -50.46
CA GLN A 277 16.71 19.25 -51.52
C GLN A 277 17.85 18.43 -52.15
N LYS A 278 18.99 19.06 -52.45
CA LYS A 278 20.17 18.36 -52.96
C LYS A 278 20.70 17.32 -51.98
N LEU A 279 20.75 17.66 -50.69
CA LEU A 279 21.18 16.72 -49.65
C LEU A 279 20.22 15.52 -49.53
N ASN A 280 18.91 15.75 -49.65
CA ASN A 280 17.91 14.67 -49.65
C ASN A 280 18.10 13.73 -50.85
N ALA A 281 18.28 14.28 -52.06
CA ALA A 281 18.51 13.48 -53.27
C ALA A 281 19.79 12.64 -53.14
N LEU A 282 20.89 13.23 -52.66
CA LEU A 282 22.14 12.50 -52.41
C LEU A 282 21.96 11.38 -51.38
N ALA A 283 21.20 11.63 -50.30
CA ALA A 283 20.93 10.62 -49.29
C ALA A 283 20.12 9.45 -49.86
N GLU A 284 19.10 9.73 -50.67
CA GLU A 284 18.24 8.75 -51.33
C GLU A 284 19.02 7.91 -52.35
N GLU A 285 19.79 8.54 -53.23
CA GLU A 285 20.64 7.87 -54.23
C GLU A 285 21.66 6.91 -53.59
N ASN A 286 22.17 7.25 -52.40
CA ASN A 286 23.14 6.45 -51.67
C ASN A 286 22.51 5.49 -50.64
N GLY A 287 21.17 5.47 -50.52
CA GLY A 287 20.46 4.63 -49.54
C GLY A 287 20.80 4.96 -48.08
N MET A 288 21.25 6.18 -47.80
CA MET A 288 21.70 6.64 -46.48
C MET A 288 20.66 7.55 -45.82
N LYS A 289 20.65 7.61 -44.49
CA LYS A 289 19.91 8.67 -43.79
C LYS A 289 20.62 10.01 -43.96
N ILE A 290 19.90 11.12 -43.87
CA ILE A 290 20.45 12.48 -44.04
C ILE A 290 21.67 12.71 -43.14
N ASN A 291 21.63 12.27 -41.88
CA ASN A 291 22.76 12.41 -40.95
C ASN A 291 23.97 11.57 -41.36
N GLU A 292 23.76 10.37 -41.89
CA GLU A 292 24.83 9.49 -42.40
C GLU A 292 25.46 10.09 -43.66
N MET A 293 24.65 10.66 -44.55
CA MET A 293 25.13 11.36 -45.74
C MET A 293 25.99 12.59 -45.38
N ILE A 294 25.58 13.38 -44.39
CA ILE A 294 26.39 14.50 -43.88
C ILE A 294 27.73 14.01 -43.34
N GLU A 295 27.73 12.96 -42.49
CA GLU A 295 28.97 12.38 -41.97
C GLU A 295 29.88 11.87 -43.11
N TYR A 296 29.31 11.19 -44.10
CA TYR A 296 30.03 10.69 -45.27
C TYR A 296 30.70 11.83 -46.06
N LEU A 297 29.94 12.89 -46.38
CA LEU A 297 30.46 14.05 -47.10
C LEU A 297 31.60 14.73 -46.35
N ILE A 298 31.46 14.93 -45.03
CA ILE A 298 32.50 15.53 -44.19
C ILE A 298 33.75 14.64 -44.18
N ARG A 299 33.60 13.33 -43.91
CA ARG A 299 34.74 12.39 -43.86
C ARG A 299 35.50 12.33 -45.18
N ASN A 300 34.78 12.31 -46.29
CA ASN A 300 35.41 12.29 -47.62
C ASN A 300 36.15 13.58 -47.94
N GLU A 301 35.59 14.73 -47.53
CA GLU A 301 36.26 16.02 -47.73
C GLU A 301 37.56 16.11 -46.92
N PHE A 302 37.56 15.65 -45.67
CA PHE A 302 38.79 15.57 -44.86
C PHE A 302 39.83 14.62 -45.48
N LYS A 303 39.43 13.42 -45.91
CA LYS A 303 40.35 12.48 -46.59
C LYS A 303 41.01 13.08 -47.84
N LYS A 304 40.29 13.90 -48.60
CA LYS A 304 40.87 14.58 -49.77
C LYS A 304 41.93 15.59 -49.36
N ARG A 305 41.75 16.28 -48.25
CA ARG A 305 42.72 17.26 -47.73
C ARG A 305 43.98 16.58 -47.19
N ASP A 306 43.82 15.51 -46.43
CA ASP A 306 44.95 14.75 -45.86
C ASP A 306 45.81 14.07 -46.94
N ASN A 307 45.26 13.81 -48.13
CA ASN A 307 46.01 13.26 -49.27
C ASN A 307 46.72 14.34 -50.12
N HIS A 308 46.58 15.62 -49.77
CA HIS A 308 47.20 16.75 -50.46
C HIS A 308 48.24 17.51 -49.60
N GLU A 309 48.57 16.98 -48.41
CA GLU A 309 49.78 17.31 -47.62
C GLU A 309 50.86 16.24 -47.81
#